data_AF-A0A9P6WV32-F1
#
_entry.id   AF-A0A9P6WV32-F1
#
_cell.length_a   1.000
_cell.length_b   1.000
_cell.length_c   1.000
_cell.angle_alpha   90.00
_cell.angle_beta   90.00
_cell.angle_gamma   90.00
#
_symmetry.space_group_name_H-M   'P 1'
#
loop_
_entity.id
_entity.type
_entity.pdbx_description
1 polymer ?
#
loop_
_entity_poly.entity_id
_entity_poly.type
_entity_poly.pdbx_seq_one_letter_code
_entity_poly.pdbx_strand_id
1 'polypeptide(L)'
;MSTPTPTDQLADVLERIVTQNSYAAFQNMRLIYKYDLSMNIEHWLRLFDAKADRLFLGDQMKMDQLPSYLPINIAQWLLSNDSLRTWKDMKKALIDTFGIPQAHQKQLVKNKLEGFNQGALPSRQFKALFESILQELPSPESTFSREILRSIYSDSQNCPNVL
;
A
#
# COMPACT_ATOMS: atom_id res chain seq x y z
N MET A 1 1.61 -7.09 -44.84
CA MET A 1 1.10 -7.80 -43.65
C MET A 1 2.24 -8.69 -43.18
N SER A 2 2.98 -8.26 -42.15
CA SER A 2 4.11 -9.04 -41.62
C SER A 2 3.57 -10.17 -40.76
N THR A 3 3.86 -11.41 -41.14
CA THR A 3 3.56 -12.59 -40.33
C THR A 3 4.41 -12.56 -39.06
N PRO A 4 3.83 -12.70 -37.86
CA PRO A 4 4.59 -12.71 -36.62
C PRO A 4 5.61 -13.85 -36.64
N THR A 5 6.83 -13.56 -36.20
CA THR A 5 7.95 -14.50 -36.19
C THR A 5 7.69 -15.58 -35.13
N PRO A 6 8.15 -16.84 -35.30
CA PRO A 6 7.93 -17.93 -34.35
C PRO A 6 8.36 -17.60 -32.91
N THR A 7 9.35 -16.72 -32.77
CA THR A 7 9.85 -16.20 -31.48
C THR A 7 8.81 -15.33 -30.76
N ASP A 8 8.04 -14.52 -31.49
CA ASP A 8 7.01 -13.64 -30.93
C ASP A 8 5.83 -14.46 -30.39
N GLN A 9 5.48 -15.55 -31.09
CA GLN A 9 4.45 -16.48 -30.64
C GLN A 9 4.87 -17.24 -29.38
N LEU A 10 6.15 -17.56 -29.24
CA LEU A 10 6.68 -18.27 -28.07
C LEU A 10 6.71 -17.37 -26.83
N ALA A 11 7.02 -16.08 -27.01
CA ALA A 11 6.97 -15.08 -25.95
C ALA A 11 5.53 -14.88 -25.44
N ASP A 12 4.56 -14.74 -26.33
CA ASP A 12 3.13 -14.62 -25.98
C ASP A 12 2.61 -15.84 -25.21
N VAL A 13 3.03 -17.05 -25.62
CA VAL A 13 2.63 -18.29 -24.95
C VAL A 13 3.24 -18.37 -23.54
N LEU A 14 4.51 -18.00 -23.39
CA LEU A 14 5.17 -17.96 -22.09
C LEU A 14 4.54 -16.91 -21.17
N GLU A 15 4.22 -15.73 -21.68
CA GLU A 15 3.53 -14.69 -20.93
C GLU A 15 2.17 -15.20 -20.42
N ARG A 16 1.36 -15.81 -21.29
CA ARG A 16 0.06 -16.39 -20.91
C ARG A 16 0.19 -17.48 -19.84
N ILE A 17 1.17 -18.37 -19.96
CA ILE A 17 1.43 -19.44 -18.98
C ILE A 17 1.83 -18.84 -17.63
N VAL A 18 2.71 -17.83 -17.62
CA VAL A 18 3.12 -17.13 -16.40
C VAL A 18 1.92 -16.43 -15.76
N THR A 19 1.12 -15.68 -16.52
CA THR A 19 -0.07 -15.00 -16.01
C THR A 19 -1.10 -15.97 -15.43
N GLN A 20 -1.35 -17.09 -16.11
CA GLN A 20 -2.32 -18.10 -15.68
C GLN A 20 -1.88 -18.84 -14.42
N ASN A 21 -0.59 -19.20 -14.33
CA ASN A 21 -0.03 -19.81 -13.12
C ASN A 21 0.01 -18.82 -11.95
N SER A 22 0.33 -17.55 -12.22
CA SER A 22 0.25 -16.47 -11.23
C SER A 22 -1.19 -16.30 -10.73
N TYR A 23 -2.19 -16.36 -11.59
CA TYR A 23 -3.60 -16.27 -11.21
C TYR A 23 -4.05 -17.44 -10.32
N ALA A 24 -3.68 -18.67 -10.65
CA ALA A 24 -4.01 -19.87 -9.86
C ALA A 24 -3.30 -19.86 -8.49
N ALA A 25 -2.04 -19.41 -8.43
CA ALA A 25 -1.33 -19.21 -7.18
C ALA A 25 -1.96 -18.09 -6.33
N PHE A 26 -2.48 -17.05 -6.99
CA PHE A 26 -3.07 -15.88 -6.34
C PHE A 26 -4.42 -16.16 -5.69
N GLN A 27 -5.28 -16.99 -6.29
CA GLN A 27 -6.59 -17.29 -5.70
C GLN A 27 -6.50 -17.83 -4.26
N ASN A 28 -5.35 -18.41 -3.89
CA ASN A 28 -5.08 -18.92 -2.55
C ASN A 28 -4.07 -18.07 -1.73
N MET A 29 -3.43 -17.06 -2.33
CA MET A 29 -2.47 -16.19 -1.64
C MET A 29 -2.98 -14.76 -1.50
N ARG A 30 -3.15 -14.30 -0.26
CA ARG A 30 -3.37 -12.87 0.00
C ARG A 30 -2.08 -12.08 -0.26
N LEU A 31 -2.14 -11.07 -1.12
CA LEU A 31 -1.03 -10.15 -1.40
C LEU A 31 -0.57 -9.44 -0.13
N ILE A 32 -1.54 -8.84 0.55
CA ILE A 32 -1.39 -8.02 1.75
C ILE A 32 -2.59 -8.25 2.67
N TYR A 33 -2.58 -7.60 3.82
CA TYR A 33 -3.70 -7.60 4.76
C TYR A 33 -4.91 -6.83 4.19
N LYS A 34 -6.11 -7.15 4.69
CA LYS A 34 -7.35 -6.46 4.28
C LYS A 34 -7.32 -5.00 4.72
N TYR A 35 -7.89 -4.12 3.91
CA TYR A 35 -8.07 -2.73 4.26
C TYR A 35 -9.06 -2.60 5.43
N ASP A 36 -8.73 -1.71 6.36
CA ASP A 36 -9.60 -1.26 7.44
C ASP A 36 -9.69 0.27 7.42
N LEU A 37 -10.83 0.82 7.84
CA LEU A 37 -11.09 2.26 7.81
C LEU A 37 -10.16 3.08 8.71
N SER A 38 -9.49 2.46 9.69
CA SER A 38 -8.46 3.12 10.50
C SER A 38 -7.14 3.33 9.75
N MET A 39 -6.98 2.72 8.57
CA MET A 39 -5.75 2.75 7.79
C MET A 39 -5.79 3.85 6.74
N ASN A 40 -4.61 4.41 6.45
CA ASN A 40 -4.47 5.33 5.32
C ASN A 40 -4.61 4.55 4.01
N ILE A 41 -5.73 4.77 3.29
CA ILE A 41 -6.05 4.05 2.05
C ILE A 41 -4.98 4.24 0.97
N GLU A 42 -4.35 5.41 0.89
CA GLU A 42 -3.32 5.71 -0.12
C GLU A 42 -2.05 4.89 0.14
N HIS A 43 -1.59 4.83 1.39
CA HIS A 43 -0.48 3.97 1.79
C HIS A 43 -0.82 2.49 1.55
N TRP A 44 -2.02 2.06 1.95
CA TRP A 44 -2.49 0.70 1.74
C TRP A 44 -2.51 0.31 0.25
N LEU A 45 -3.03 1.19 -0.62
CA LEU A 45 -3.04 0.99 -2.06
C LEU A 45 -1.63 0.93 -2.64
N ARG A 46 -0.68 1.74 -2.16
CA ARG A 46 0.74 1.64 -2.57
C ARG A 46 1.36 0.30 -2.21
N LEU A 47 1.06 -0.25 -1.03
CA LEU A 47 1.52 -1.59 -0.65
C LEU A 47 0.91 -2.67 -1.53
N PHE A 48 -0.39 -2.54 -1.83
CA PHE A 48 -1.09 -3.44 -2.74
C PHE A 48 -0.45 -3.44 -4.13
N ASP A 49 -0.24 -2.25 -4.70
CA ASP A 49 0.35 -2.05 -6.03
C ASP A 49 1.77 -2.62 -6.07
N ALA A 50 2.62 -2.26 -5.10
CA ALA A 50 4.00 -2.73 -5.04
C ALA A 50 4.10 -4.26 -4.92
N LYS A 51 3.17 -4.91 -4.20
CA LYS A 51 3.15 -6.36 -4.10
C LYS A 51 2.60 -7.01 -5.37
N ALA A 52 1.57 -6.43 -5.98
CA ALA A 52 1.02 -6.89 -7.25
C ALA A 52 2.05 -6.79 -8.39
N ASP A 53 2.82 -5.70 -8.44
CA ASP A 53 3.89 -5.47 -9.41
C ASP A 53 5.01 -6.49 -9.29
N ARG A 54 5.40 -6.87 -8.06
CA ARG A 54 6.39 -7.95 -7.82
C ARG A 54 5.93 -9.32 -8.34
N LEU A 55 4.63 -9.51 -8.50
CA LEU A 55 4.04 -10.73 -9.07
C LEU A 55 3.64 -10.55 -10.54
N PHE A 56 4.01 -9.43 -11.16
CA PHE A 56 3.70 -9.09 -12.56
C PHE A 56 2.20 -9.15 -12.86
N LEU A 57 1.37 -8.71 -11.92
CA LEU A 57 -0.08 -8.66 -12.12
C LEU A 57 -0.45 -7.44 -12.96
N GLY A 58 -1.18 -7.68 -14.04
CA GLY A 58 -1.75 -6.60 -14.86
C GLY A 58 -2.86 -5.84 -14.14
N ASP A 59 -3.13 -4.63 -14.60
CA ASP A 59 -4.13 -3.73 -14.00
C ASP A 59 -5.53 -4.37 -13.90
N GLN A 60 -5.95 -5.14 -14.91
CA GLN A 60 -7.23 -5.86 -14.85
C GLN A 60 -7.28 -6.84 -13.68
N MET A 61 -6.20 -7.58 -13.44
CA MET A 61 -6.14 -8.54 -12.34
C MET A 61 -6.15 -7.81 -10.99
N LYS A 62 -5.49 -6.66 -10.88
CA LYS A 62 -5.53 -5.81 -9.67
C LYS A 62 -6.97 -5.38 -9.38
N MET A 63 -7.67 -4.90 -10.40
CA MET A 63 -9.07 -4.47 -10.30
C MET A 63 -10.01 -5.60 -9.89
N ASP A 64 -9.89 -6.78 -10.51
CA ASP A 64 -10.74 -7.93 -10.21
C ASP A 64 -10.54 -8.45 -8.77
N GLN A 65 -9.32 -8.37 -8.25
CA GLN A 65 -8.96 -8.90 -6.94
C GLN A 65 -9.22 -7.92 -5.80
N LEU A 66 -9.11 -6.61 -6.06
CA LEU A 66 -9.22 -5.55 -5.06
C LEU A 66 -10.47 -5.67 -4.15
N PRO A 67 -11.70 -5.94 -4.64
CA PRO A 67 -12.89 -6.08 -3.79
C PRO A 67 -12.74 -7.07 -2.64
N SER A 68 -11.98 -8.16 -2.83
CA SER A 68 -11.77 -9.19 -1.80
C SER A 68 -10.95 -8.72 -0.60
N TYR A 69 -10.21 -7.62 -0.76
CA TYR A 69 -9.38 -7.00 0.26
C TYR A 69 -10.09 -5.84 0.98
N LEU A 70 -11.26 -5.43 0.51
CA LEU A 70 -11.99 -4.28 1.05
C LEU A 70 -13.13 -4.73 1.98
N PRO A 71 -13.57 -3.85 2.90
CA PRO A 71 -14.85 -3.99 3.59
C PRO A 71 -16.01 -4.13 2.59
N ILE A 72 -17.05 -4.90 2.95
CA ILE A 72 -18.16 -5.27 2.06
C ILE A 72 -18.83 -4.05 1.42
N ASN A 73 -19.07 -2.98 2.19
CA ASN A 73 -19.68 -1.75 1.71
C ASN A 73 -18.81 -1.03 0.65
N ILE A 74 -17.49 -1.00 0.84
CA ILE A 74 -16.57 -0.38 -0.11
C ILE A 74 -16.46 -1.25 -1.37
N ALA A 75 -16.38 -2.57 -1.21
CA ALA A 75 -16.37 -3.51 -2.32
C ALA A 75 -17.64 -3.38 -3.18
N GLN A 76 -18.82 -3.30 -2.54
CA GLN A 76 -20.09 -3.08 -3.25
C GLN A 76 -20.12 -1.75 -3.99
N TRP A 77 -19.69 -0.66 -3.35
CA TRP A 77 -19.59 0.65 -3.99
C TRP A 77 -18.67 0.63 -5.22
N LEU A 78 -17.51 -0.03 -5.10
CA LEU A 78 -16.54 -0.15 -6.20
C LEU A 78 -17.12 -0.94 -7.37
N LEU A 79 -17.76 -2.08 -7.10
CA LEU A 79 -18.35 -2.97 -8.11
C LEU A 79 -19.60 -2.37 -8.79
N SER A 80 -20.29 -1.44 -8.13
CA SER A 80 -21.50 -0.79 -8.66
C SER A 80 -21.20 0.44 -9.52
N ASN A 81 -19.93 0.83 -9.68
CA ASN A 81 -19.55 2.08 -10.32
C ASN A 81 -18.94 1.85 -11.71
N ASP A 82 -19.78 1.92 -12.75
CA ASP A 82 -19.41 1.67 -14.15
C ASP A 82 -18.38 2.65 -14.74
N SER A 83 -18.10 3.75 -14.03
CA SER A 83 -17.12 4.75 -14.44
C SER A 83 -15.67 4.36 -14.09
N LEU A 84 -15.49 3.40 -13.19
CA LEU A 84 -14.17 2.97 -12.70
C LEU A 84 -13.60 1.85 -13.57
N ARG A 85 -13.21 2.17 -14.81
CA ARG A 85 -12.78 1.18 -15.81
C ARG A 85 -11.28 0.93 -15.86
N THR A 86 -10.49 1.77 -15.21
CA THR A 86 -9.03 1.63 -15.15
C THR A 86 -8.56 1.57 -13.72
N TRP A 87 -7.42 0.91 -13.50
CA TRP A 87 -6.80 0.84 -12.18
C TRP A 87 -6.49 2.24 -11.63
N LYS A 88 -6.10 3.15 -12.51
CA LYS A 88 -5.85 4.55 -12.18
C LYS A 88 -7.11 5.24 -11.64
N ASP A 89 -8.25 5.07 -12.32
CA ASP A 89 -9.51 5.71 -11.92
C ASP A 89 -10.03 5.13 -10.60
N MET A 90 -9.94 3.80 -10.41
CA MET A 90 -10.28 3.16 -9.13
C MET A 90 -9.43 3.68 -7.97
N LYS A 91 -8.09 3.72 -8.13
CA LYS A 91 -7.20 4.25 -7.10
C LYS A 91 -7.55 5.69 -6.75
N LYS A 92 -7.75 6.52 -7.77
CA LYS A 92 -8.13 7.92 -7.59
C LYS A 92 -9.45 8.03 -6.83
N ALA A 93 -10.49 7.32 -7.25
CA ALA A 93 -11.80 7.38 -6.59
C ALA A 93 -11.74 6.90 -5.13
N LEU A 94 -10.96 5.87 -4.82
CA LEU A 94 -10.76 5.40 -3.44
C LEU A 94 -10.03 6.42 -2.59
N ILE A 95 -8.98 7.06 -3.12
CA ILE A 95 -8.24 8.11 -2.41
C ILE A 95 -9.13 9.35 -2.24
N ASP A 96 -9.89 9.75 -3.25
CA ASP A 96 -10.76 10.92 -3.17
C ASP A 96 -11.91 10.70 -2.17
N THR A 97 -12.41 9.46 -2.03
CA THR A 97 -13.56 9.12 -1.17
C THR A 97 -13.15 8.77 0.26
N PHE A 98 -12.07 8.01 0.43
CA PHE A 98 -11.63 7.45 1.73
C PHE A 98 -10.25 7.94 2.17
N GLY A 99 -9.60 8.80 1.38
CA GLY A 99 -8.31 9.38 1.69
C GLY A 99 -8.36 10.36 2.84
N ILE A 100 -7.21 10.53 3.49
CA ILE A 100 -7.01 11.53 4.53
C ILE A 100 -6.27 12.69 3.87
N PRO A 101 -6.75 13.95 4.00
CA PRO A 101 -6.04 15.11 3.47
C PRO A 101 -4.58 15.13 3.92
N GLN A 102 -3.65 15.43 3.01
CA GLN A 102 -2.20 15.35 3.26
C GLN A 102 -1.75 16.09 4.52
N ALA A 103 -2.30 17.27 4.79
CA ALA A 103 -2.02 18.04 5.99
C ALA A 103 -2.43 17.30 7.28
N HIS A 104 -3.63 16.70 7.27
CA HIS A 104 -4.13 15.90 8.39
C HIS A 104 -3.33 14.61 8.55
N GLN A 105 -3.00 13.92 7.46
CA GLN A 105 -2.17 12.71 7.50
C GLN A 105 -0.79 13.02 8.09
N LYS A 106 -0.16 14.13 7.67
CA LYS A 106 1.12 14.57 8.23
C LYS A 106 1.01 14.81 9.74
N GLN A 107 -0.05 15.47 10.20
CA GLN A 107 -0.27 15.69 11.63
C GLN A 107 -0.52 14.38 12.40
N LEU A 108 -1.31 13.46 11.86
CA LEU A 108 -1.55 12.14 12.47
C LEU A 108 -0.27 11.34 12.61
N VAL A 109 0.56 11.29 11.56
CA VAL A 109 1.86 10.62 11.59
C VAL A 109 2.77 11.29 12.63
N LYS A 110 2.80 12.63 12.70
CA LYS A 110 3.57 13.34 13.72
C LYS A 110 3.16 12.92 15.13
N ASN A 111 1.85 12.96 15.42
CA ASN A 111 1.33 12.58 16.73
C ASN A 111 1.63 11.11 17.07
N LYS A 112 1.53 10.21 16.08
CA LYS A 112 1.92 8.80 16.23
C LYS A 112 3.39 8.68 16.62
N LEU A 113 4.29 9.38 15.92
CA LEU A 113 5.73 9.34 16.19
C LEU A 113 6.08 9.94 17.55
N GLU A 114 5.47 11.07 17.92
CA GLU A 114 5.69 11.72 19.22
C GLU A 114 5.17 10.87 20.40
N GLY A 115 4.10 10.11 20.19
CA GLY A 115 3.58 9.15 21.17
C GLY A 115 4.27 7.78 21.15
N PHE A 116 5.16 7.51 20.19
CA PHE A 116 5.77 6.20 20.01
C PHE A 116 7.08 6.09 20.81
N ASN A 117 7.00 5.45 21.98
CA ASN A 117 8.15 5.26 22.86
C ASN A 117 8.83 3.91 22.65
N GLN A 118 10.15 3.87 22.81
CA GLN A 118 10.92 2.63 22.69
C GLN A 118 10.53 1.60 23.77
N GLY A 119 10.35 2.05 25.01
CA GLY A 119 10.03 1.18 26.14
C GLY A 119 11.00 0.00 26.24
N ALA A 120 10.48 -1.23 26.26
CA ALA A 120 11.28 -2.46 26.31
C ALA A 120 11.73 -2.99 24.93
N LEU A 121 11.38 -2.31 23.83
CA LEU A 121 11.72 -2.80 22.49
C LEU A 121 13.23 -2.69 22.21
N PRO A 122 13.85 -3.70 21.59
CA PRO A 122 15.21 -3.58 21.07
C PRO A 122 15.33 -2.44 20.06
N SER A 123 16.43 -1.68 20.11
CA SER A 123 16.58 -0.46 19.29
C SER A 123 16.42 -0.69 17.79
N ARG A 124 16.84 -1.85 17.27
CA ARG A 124 16.64 -2.22 15.85
C ARG A 124 15.16 -2.42 15.50
N GLN A 125 14.41 -3.06 16.39
CA GLN A 125 12.97 -3.27 16.22
C GLN A 125 12.22 -1.95 16.32
N PHE A 126 12.57 -1.11 17.31
CA PHE A 126 12.02 0.24 17.43
C PHE A 126 12.25 1.07 16.17
N LYS A 127 13.50 1.10 15.66
CA LYS A 127 13.84 1.80 14.42
C LYS A 127 13.00 1.32 13.23
N ALA A 128 12.85 0.01 13.05
CA ALA A 128 12.05 -0.53 11.95
C ALA A 128 10.57 -0.11 12.04
N LEU A 129 10.00 -0.11 13.25
CA LEU A 129 8.62 0.34 13.47
C LEU A 129 8.48 1.86 13.25
N PHE A 130 9.43 2.65 13.73
CA PHE A 130 9.47 4.10 13.52
C PHE A 130 9.53 4.45 12.02
N GLU A 131 10.41 3.78 11.27
CA GLU A 131 10.51 3.93 9.81
C GLU A 131 9.23 3.47 9.11
N SER A 132 8.56 2.42 9.60
CA SER A 132 7.27 1.97 9.06
C SER A 132 6.18 3.03 9.20
N ILE A 133 6.13 3.76 10.32
CA ILE A 133 5.16 4.85 10.53
C ILE A 133 5.41 5.99 9.53
N LEU A 134 6.67 6.29 9.22
CA LEU A 134 7.03 7.32 8.23
C LEU A 134 6.55 7.00 6.81
N GLN A 135 6.43 5.71 6.46
CA GLN A 135 5.93 5.29 5.14
C GLN A 135 4.45 5.63 4.94
N GLU A 136 3.70 5.93 6.01
CA GLU A 136 2.31 6.37 5.91
C GLU A 136 2.17 7.79 5.31
N LEU A 137 3.26 8.52 5.11
CA LEU A 137 3.23 9.82 4.44
C LEU A 137 3.03 9.64 2.92
N PRO A 138 2.14 10.43 2.30
CA PRO A 138 1.72 10.22 0.91
C PRO A 138 2.77 10.66 -0.12
N SER A 139 3.54 11.72 0.18
CA SER A 139 4.51 12.32 -0.74
C SER A 139 5.86 12.62 -0.07
N PRO A 140 6.99 12.57 -0.80
CA PRO A 140 8.30 13.03 -0.33
C PRO A 140 8.28 14.46 0.22
N GLU A 141 7.42 15.32 -0.31
CA GLU A 141 7.24 16.72 0.14
C GLU A 141 6.53 16.80 1.50
N SER A 142 5.81 15.75 1.86
CA SER A 142 5.15 15.63 3.18
C SER A 142 6.12 15.25 4.29
N THR A 143 7.35 14.85 3.93
CA THR A 143 8.35 14.38 4.89
C THR A 143 8.68 15.47 5.90
N PHE A 144 8.92 15.07 7.14
CA PHE A 144 9.45 15.95 8.17
C PHE A 144 10.93 16.26 7.87
N SER A 145 11.42 17.41 8.31
CA SER A 145 12.85 17.68 8.21
C SER A 145 13.65 16.66 9.04
N ARG A 146 14.90 16.42 8.65
CA ARG A 146 15.75 15.44 9.36
C ARG A 146 15.96 15.84 10.82
N GLU A 147 16.00 17.13 11.10
CA GLU A 147 16.16 17.69 12.44
C GLU A 147 14.96 17.35 13.31
N ILE A 148 13.74 17.52 12.78
CA ILE A 148 12.49 17.17 13.48
C ILE A 148 12.45 15.67 13.76
N LEU A 149 12.75 14.83 12.76
CA LEU A 149 12.76 13.38 12.92
C LEU A 149 13.79 12.94 13.96
N ARG A 150 14.98 13.56 13.95
CA ARG A 150 16.03 13.27 14.92
C ARG A 150 15.63 13.67 16.34
N SER A 151 14.96 14.81 16.51
CA SER A 151 14.41 15.22 17.81
C SER A 151 13.42 14.16 18.31
N ILE A 152 12.37 13.86 17.53
CA ILE A 152 11.31 12.92 17.93
C ILE A 152 11.90 11.53 18.22
N TYR A 153 12.81 11.04 17.37
CA TYR A 153 13.47 9.76 17.60
C TYR A 153 14.33 9.75 18.87
N SER A 154 14.96 10.87 19.23
CA SER A 154 15.79 10.93 20.43
C SER A 154 14.93 11.05 21.70
N ASP A 155 13.85 11.82 21.64
CA ASP A 155 12.91 12.01 22.74
C ASP A 155 12.20 10.70 23.11
N SER A 156 11.79 9.91 22.10
CA SER A 156 11.15 8.59 22.27
C SER A 156 12.05 7.50 22.86
N GLN A 157 13.37 7.67 22.84
CA GLN A 157 14.32 6.78 23.50
C GLN A 157 14.60 7.15 24.96
N ASN A 158 14.34 8.40 25.33
CA ASN A 158 14.70 8.96 26.63
C ASN A 158 13.57 8.91 27.66
N CYS A 159 12.41 8.32 27.34
CA CYS A 159 11.34 8.15 28.33
C CYS A 159 11.76 7.16 29.42
N PRO A 160 11.95 7.61 30.68
CA PRO A 160 12.19 6.69 31.78
C PRO A 160 10.93 5.85 31.99
N ASN A 161 11.11 4.54 32.17
CA ASN A 161 10.03 3.63 32.57
C ASN A 161 9.34 4.20 33.81
N VAL A 162 8.17 4.80 33.64
CA VAL A 162 7.26 5.06 34.75
C VAL A 162 6.64 3.71 35.08
N LEU A 163 7.18 3.10 36.14
CA LEU A 163 6.68 1.88 36.80
C LEU A 163 5.23 2.05 37.26
#